data_AF-A0A1T4ZJQ4-F1
#
_entry.id   AF-A0A1T4ZJQ4-F1
#
_cell.length_a   1.000
_cell.length_b   1.000
_cell.length_c   1.000
_cell.angle_alpha   90.00
_cell.angle_beta   90.00
_cell.angle_gamma   90.00
#
_symmetry.space_group_name_H-M   'P 1'
#
loop_
_entity.id
_entity.type
_entity.pdbx_description
1 polymer ?
#
loop_
_entity_poly.entity_id
_entity_poly.type
_entity_poly.pdbx_seq_one_letter_code
_entity_poly.pdbx_strand_id
1 'polypeptide(L)' 'MAIEIGQRVKIRRIRERVPGNIVDQLKQNPFGTVKGFKMVDGSGVGFIVQLDNKAATWFFEDELEVSR' A
#
# COMPACT_ATOMS: atom_id res chain seq x y z
N MET A 1 0.31 4.48 -15.06
CA MET A 1 -0.20 5.63 -14.28
C MET A 1 0.76 5.81 -13.12
N ALA A 2 1.24 7.01 -12.85
CA ALA A 2 2.11 7.24 -11.70
C ALA A 2 1.25 7.29 -10.43
N ILE A 3 1.70 6.62 -9.37
CA ILE A 3 1.08 6.71 -8.05
C ILE A 3 1.68 7.92 -7.33
N GLU A 4 0.82 8.81 -6.85
CA GLU A 4 1.20 10.08 -6.20
C GLU A 4 0.80 10.11 -4.72
N ILE A 5 1.49 10.93 -3.93
CA ILE A 5 1.13 11.17 -2.53
C ILE A 5 -0.25 11.81 -2.46
N GLY A 6 -1.12 11.31 -1.59
CA GLY A 6 -2.50 11.77 -1.42
C GLY A 6 -3.51 10.98 -2.26
N GLN A 7 -3.07 10.12 -3.17
CA GLN A 7 -3.99 9.27 -3.94
C GLN A 7 -4.53 8.12 -3.09
N ARG A 8 -5.80 7.77 -3.36
CA ARG A 8 -6.43 6.57 -2.81
C ARG A 8 -6.10 5.37 -3.70
N VAL A 9 -5.54 4.35 -3.09
CA VAL A 9 -5.12 3.12 -3.77
C VAL A 9 -5.81 1.93 -3.13
N LYS A 10 -6.07 0.90 -3.94
CA LYS A 10 -6.57 -0.39 -3.52
C LYS A 10 -5.42 -1.40 -3.53
N ILE A 11 -5.19 -2.08 -2.42
CA ILE A 11 -4.22 -3.15 -2.29
C ILE A 11 -4.86 -4.42 -2.87
N ARG A 12 -4.37 -4.89 -4.03
CA ARG A 12 -4.96 -6.02 -4.77
C ARG A 12 -4.31 -7.36 -4.45
N ARG A 13 -3.02 -7.34 -4.07
CA ARG A 13 -2.23 -8.52 -3.72
C ARG A 13 -1.11 -8.13 -2.78
N ILE A 14 -0.60 -9.11 -2.05
CA ILE A 14 0.55 -8.95 -1.16
C ILE A 14 1.53 -10.07 -1.51
N ARG A 15 2.75 -9.71 -1.88
CA ARG A 15 3.85 -10.63 -2.18
C ARG A 15 4.61 -11.01 -0.92
N GLU A 16 4.76 -10.05 -0.01
CA GLU A 16 5.50 -10.24 1.23
C GLU A 16 4.60 -10.51 2.44
N ARG A 17 5.17 -11.14 3.45
CA ARG A 17 4.44 -11.40 4.69
C ARG A 17 4.22 -10.08 5.42
N VAL A 18 2.98 -9.63 5.44
CA VAL A 18 2.55 -8.55 6.34
C VAL A 18 2.04 -9.13 7.67
N PRO A 19 2.08 -8.37 8.76
CA PRO A 19 1.49 -8.75 10.04
C PRO A 19 0.01 -9.16 9.89
N GLY A 20 -0.45 -10.15 10.66
CA GLY A 20 -1.82 -10.69 10.55
C GLY A 20 -2.92 -9.63 10.72
N ASN A 21 -2.70 -8.65 11.61
CA ASN A 21 -3.60 -7.52 11.80
C ASN A 21 -3.75 -6.64 10.54
N ILE A 22 -2.72 -6.54 9.69
CA ILE A 22 -2.81 -5.85 8.40
C ILE A 22 -3.62 -6.68 7.42
N VAL A 23 -3.42 -8.01 7.39
CA VAL A 23 -4.20 -8.92 6.54
C VAL A 23 -5.69 -8.83 6.87
N ASP A 24 -6.05 -8.87 8.15
CA ASP A 24 -7.44 -8.78 8.58
C ASP A 24 -8.06 -7.42 8.25
N GLN A 25 -7.28 -6.33 8.36
CA GLN A 25 -7.70 -5.00 7.91
C GLN A 25 -7.95 -4.97 6.40
N LEU A 26 -7.04 -5.52 5.59
CA LEU A 26 -7.15 -5.53 4.14
C LEU A 26 -8.32 -6.40 3.64
N LYS A 27 -8.68 -7.46 4.38
CA LYS A 27 -9.89 -8.25 4.13
C LYS A 27 -11.17 -7.45 4.36
N GLN A 28 -11.20 -6.58 5.37
CA GLN A 28 -12.36 -5.71 5.65
C GLN A 28 -12.41 -4.53 4.68
N ASN A 29 -11.27 -3.89 4.45
CA ASN A 29 -11.14 -2.73 3.60
C ASN A 29 -9.74 -2.70 2.95
N PRO A 30 -9.64 -3.05 1.66
CA PRO A 30 -8.37 -3.08 0.93
C PRO A 30 -7.95 -1.69 0.43
N PHE A 31 -8.58 -0.60 0.87
CA PHE A 31 -8.23 0.74 0.42
C PHE A 31 -7.33 1.45 1.43
N GLY A 32 -6.45 2.32 0.91
CA GLY A 32 -5.61 3.19 1.70
C GLY A 32 -5.19 4.43 0.94
N THR A 33 -4.52 5.35 1.63
CA THR A 33 -4.01 6.60 1.04
C THR A 33 -2.49 6.59 1.01
N VAL A 34 -1.90 6.92 -0.12
CA VAL A 34 -0.44 7.05 -0.25
C VAL A 34 0.04 8.26 0.55
N LYS A 35 0.99 8.04 1.46
CA LYS A 35 1.58 9.07 2.32
C LYS A 35 3.03 9.39 1.99
N GLY A 36 3.70 8.53 1.24
CA GLY A 36 5.08 8.73 0.86
C GLY A 36 5.64 7.57 0.06
N PHE A 37 6.93 7.65 -0.21
CA PHE A 37 7.68 6.63 -0.92
C PHE A 37 8.79 6.10 -0.01
N LYS A 38 9.12 4.83 -0.18
CA LYS A 38 10.22 4.16 0.52
C LYS A 38 11.13 3.55 -0.53
N MET A 39 12.42 3.84 -0.44
CA MET A 39 13.42 3.18 -1.27
C MET A 39 13.55 1.72 -0.80
N VAL A 40 13.44 0.78 -1.74
CA VAL A 40 13.67 -0.65 -1.48
C VAL A 40 14.95 -1.08 -2.18
N ASP A 41 15.67 -2.01 -1.56
CA ASP A 41 16.90 -2.55 -2.12
C ASP A 41 16.61 -3.24 -3.46
N GLY A 42 17.50 -3.10 -4.44
CA GLY A 42 17.29 -3.66 -5.80
C GLY A 42 16.66 -2.72 -6.82
N SER A 43 16.75 -1.40 -6.64
CA SER A 43 16.30 -0.34 -7.57
C SER A 43 14.78 -0.12 -7.64
N GLY A 44 14.01 -0.69 -6.72
CA GLY A 44 12.56 -0.50 -6.65
C GLY A 44 12.14 0.72 -5.82
N VAL A 45 10.91 1.16 -6.03
CA VAL A 45 10.22 2.13 -5.16
C VAL A 45 9.04 1.43 -4.50
N GLY A 46 9.00 1.48 -3.17
CA GLY A 46 7.84 1.13 -2.37
C GLY A 46 6.99 2.37 -2.08
N PHE A 47 5.69 2.17 -1.90
CA PHE A 47 4.72 3.21 -1.63
C PHE A 47 4.19 3.01 -0.22
N ILE A 48 4.37 4.01 0.63
CA ILE A 48 3.84 4.01 2.00
C ILE A 48 2.35 4.34 1.92
N VAL A 49 1.52 3.40 2.34
CA VAL A 49 0.06 3.53 2.33
C VAL A 49 -0.45 3.51 3.77
N GLN A 50 -1.24 4.52 4.11
CA GLN A 50 -1.98 4.56 5.37
C GLN A 50 -3.37 3.97 5.17
N LEU A 51 -3.68 2.96 5.99
CA LEU A 51 -4.98 2.29 6.06
C LEU A 51 -5.91 3.05 7.03
N ASP A 52 -7.21 2.77 6.97
CA ASP A 52 -8.23 3.44 7.79
C ASP A 52 -8.02 3.27 9.31
N ASN A 53 -7.39 2.18 9.76
CA ASN A 53 -7.03 1.97 11.16
C ASN A 53 -5.80 2.80 11.62
N LYS A 54 -5.39 3.80 10.84
CA LYS A 54 -4.18 4.62 11.01
C LYS A 54 -2.87 3.84 10.88
N ALA A 55 -2.89 2.53 10.67
CA ALA A 55 -1.69 1.76 10.39
C ALA A 55 -1.12 2.18 9.04
N ALA A 56 0.20 2.31 8.98
CA ALA A 56 0.92 2.59 7.75
C ALA A 56 1.86 1.42 7.46
N THR A 57 1.83 0.94 6.22
CA THR A 57 2.78 -0.05 5.71
C THR A 57 3.16 0.32 4.29
N TRP A 58 4.26 -0.25 3.80
CA TRP A 58 4.70 -0.03 2.43
C TRP A 58 4.31 -1.21 1.54
N PHE A 59 4.03 -0.92 0.27
CA PHE A 59 3.67 -1.88 -0.77
C PHE A 59 4.43 -1.56 -2.07
N PHE A 60 4.60 -2.55 -2.94
CA PHE A 60 5.14 -2.33 -4.28
C PHE A 60 4.12 -1.68 -5.20
N GLU A 61 4.57 -0.98 -6.25
CA GLU A 61 3.70 -0.39 -7.27
C GLU A 61 2.67 -1.40 -7.81
N ASP A 62 3.16 -2.60 -8.10
CA ASP A 62 2.38 -3.71 -8.62
C ASP A 62 1.29 -4.25 -7.67
N GLU A 63 1.43 -4.03 -6.37
CA GLU A 63 0.47 -4.45 -5.36
C GLU A 63 -0.70 -3.47 -5.24
N LEU A 64 -0.55 -2.29 -5.83
CA LEU A 64 -1.47 -1.18 -5.75
C LEU A 64 -2.23 -0.99 -7.06
N GLU A 65 -3.50 -0.64 -6.92
CA GLU A 65 -4.38 -0.23 -8.00
C GLU A 65 -4.91 1.16 -7.66
N VAL A 66 -4.63 2.15 -8.52
CA VAL A 66 -5.14 3.52 -8.33
C VAL A 66 -6.65 3.50 -8.52
N SER A 67 -7.39 3.86 -7.46
CA SER A 67 -8.83 4.08 -7.58
C SER A 67 -9.02 5.49 -8.13
N ARG A 68 -9.65 5.59 -9.31
CA ARG A 68 -10.10 6.88 -9.86
C ARG A 68 -11.18 7.51 -8.98
#